data_AF-A0A0G4P2R1-F1
#
_entry.id   AF-A0A0G4P2R1-F1
#
_cell.length_a   1.000
_cell.length_b   1.000
_cell.length_c   1.000
_cell.angle_alpha   90.00
_cell.angle_beta   90.00
_cell.angle_gamma   90.00
#
_symmetry.space_group_name_H-M   'P 1'
#
loop_
_entity.id
_entity.type
_entity.pdbx_description
1 polymer ?
#
loop_
_entity_poly.entity_id
_entity_poly.type
_entity_poly.pdbx_seq_one_letter_code
_entity_poly.pdbx_strand_id
1 'polypeptide(L)'
;MDPLSITTGVIGITEFAFSSINNLRSLIDGIKEATDVLEDVTSNLEAIQLPLSALENLQIPDSKTYDETKKDLEKTGVAEAVNNCGQACADFTKKLEQWTKHSSTAKLSLRDRLSVGLWNKEKIQTFRTRVSSCRAIVQFAIGSAQLFILIRSENTSTTAREETKKQLLLIETSIQENTQLVKRKQDEALQRKKELESPEDEDEDEDGGAQRALAIQETEQQSRVLEVEQTASRAVSEIIAKLSVPQATNAYNTYFSGSHNNGVQVGHSTGTINFTSARP
;
A
#
# COMPACT_ATOMS: atom_id res chain seq x y z
N MET A 1 7.17 32.10 17.60
CA MET A 1 6.93 31.62 16.22
C MET A 1 6.40 30.22 16.35
N ASP A 2 5.16 29.98 15.94
CA ASP A 2 4.59 28.63 15.95
C ASP A 2 5.38 27.74 14.98
N PRO A 3 5.77 26.52 15.37
CA PRO A 3 6.34 25.56 14.44
C PRO A 3 5.21 25.11 13.50
N LEU A 4 5.22 25.72 12.33
CA LEU A 4 4.34 25.41 11.20
C LEU A 4 4.47 23.92 10.90
N SER A 5 3.42 23.16 11.22
CA SER A 5 3.20 21.84 10.63
C SER A 5 3.30 22.01 9.12
N ILE A 6 4.31 21.39 8.50
CA ILE A 6 4.51 21.49 7.06
C ILE A 6 3.46 20.58 6.42
N THR A 7 2.26 21.13 6.21
CA THR A 7 1.16 20.49 5.50
C THR A 7 1.42 20.58 3.99
N THR A 8 2.50 19.95 3.51
CA THR A 8 2.70 19.78 2.07
C THR A 8 2.32 18.35 1.74
N GLY A 9 1.20 18.19 1.03
CA GLY A 9 0.70 16.90 0.54
C GLY A 9 1.86 16.11 -0.07
N VAL A 10 2.24 15.03 0.60
CA VAL A 10 3.49 14.32 0.31
C VAL A 10 3.48 13.72 -1.10
N ILE A 11 2.28 13.53 -1.68
CA ILE A 11 2.07 12.96 -3.00
C ILE A 11 0.93 13.70 -3.73
N GLY A 12 1.27 14.61 -4.65
CA GLY A 12 0.29 15.41 -5.41
C GLY A 12 -0.56 14.66 -6.44
N ILE A 13 -0.50 13.32 -6.47
CA ILE A 13 -1.22 12.46 -7.43
C ILE A 13 -2.51 11.88 -6.81
N THR A 14 -2.73 12.09 -5.51
CA THR A 14 -3.92 11.60 -4.78
C THR A 14 -5.22 12.16 -5.36
N GLU A 15 -5.24 13.43 -5.79
CA GLU A 15 -6.44 14.08 -6.34
C GLU A 15 -6.96 13.37 -7.61
N PHE A 16 -6.05 13.03 -8.53
CA PHE A 16 -6.41 12.29 -9.74
C PHE A 16 -6.98 10.90 -9.42
N ALA A 17 -6.34 10.19 -8.47
CA ALA A 17 -6.81 8.88 -8.03
C ALA A 17 -8.21 8.98 -7.39
N PHE A 18 -8.43 9.94 -6.50
CA PHE A 18 -9.73 10.19 -5.88
C PHE A 18 -10.82 10.50 -6.91
N SER A 19 -10.54 11.42 -7.84
CA SER A 19 -11.49 11.78 -8.88
C SER A 19 -11.89 10.56 -9.72
N SER A 20 -10.91 9.74 -10.10
CA SER A 20 -11.13 8.53 -10.90
C SER A 20 -11.93 7.46 -10.14
N ILE A 21 -11.61 7.23 -8.87
CA ILE A 21 -12.32 6.30 -7.98
C ILE A 21 -13.78 6.74 -7.79
N ASN A 22 -14.00 8.02 -7.48
CA ASN A 22 -15.34 8.56 -7.24
C ASN A 22 -16.19 8.53 -8.51
N ASN A 23 -15.60 8.82 -9.68
CA ASN A 23 -16.28 8.71 -10.96
C ASN A 23 -16.72 7.27 -11.24
N LEU A 24 -15.81 6.30 -11.07
CA LEU A 24 -16.14 4.89 -11.24
C LEU A 24 -17.24 4.42 -10.28
N ARG A 25 -17.14 4.80 -8.99
CA ARG A 25 -18.17 4.46 -7.99
C ARG A 25 -19.53 5.04 -8.37
N SER A 26 -19.58 6.33 -8.73
CA SER A 26 -20.82 6.98 -9.17
C SER A 26 -21.44 6.29 -10.39
N LEU A 27 -20.61 5.80 -11.31
CA LEU A 27 -21.08 5.04 -12.47
C LEU A 27 -21.69 3.70 -12.03
N ILE A 28 -21.02 2.95 -11.15
CA ILE A 28 -21.51 1.66 -10.63
C ILE A 28 -22.82 1.85 -9.85
N ASP A 29 -22.89 2.86 -8.98
CA ASP A 29 -24.10 3.19 -8.20
C ASP A 29 -25.28 3.59 -9.10
N GLY A 30 -24.99 4.18 -10.25
CA GLY A 30 -25.97 4.49 -11.29
C GLY A 30 -26.54 3.26 -12.02
N ILE A 31 -25.93 2.09 -11.87
CA ILE A 31 -26.33 0.84 -12.53
C ILE A 31 -26.86 -0.15 -11.49
N LYS A 32 -28.13 0.02 -11.10
CA LYS A 32 -28.81 -0.75 -10.02
C LYS A 32 -28.70 -2.28 -10.11
N GLU A 33 -28.53 -2.83 -11.31
CA GLU A 33 -28.49 -4.28 -11.56
C GLU A 33 -27.04 -4.81 -11.74
N ALA A 34 -26.05 -3.92 -11.87
CA ALA A 34 -24.62 -4.28 -11.87
C ALA A 34 -24.06 -4.40 -10.45
N THR A 35 -24.76 -3.85 -9.46
CA THR A 35 -24.33 -3.80 -8.06
C THR A 35 -24.00 -5.19 -7.51
N ASP A 36 -24.77 -6.24 -7.85
CA ASP A 36 -24.50 -7.61 -7.40
C ASP A 36 -23.25 -8.23 -8.06
N VAL A 37 -22.97 -7.90 -9.32
CA VAL A 37 -21.80 -8.45 -10.05
C VAL A 37 -20.52 -7.67 -9.74
N LEU A 38 -20.67 -6.40 -9.40
CA LEU A 38 -19.59 -5.46 -9.09
C LEU A 38 -19.48 -5.16 -7.58
N GLU A 39 -20.16 -5.90 -6.72
CA GLU A 39 -20.15 -5.68 -5.26
C GLU A 39 -18.73 -5.69 -4.70
N ASP A 40 -17.92 -6.68 -5.11
CA ASP A 40 -16.50 -6.76 -4.75
C ASP A 40 -15.71 -5.55 -5.27
N VAL A 41 -16.07 -5.01 -6.43
CA VAL A 41 -15.42 -3.83 -7.02
C VAL A 41 -15.77 -2.60 -6.18
N THR A 42 -17.04 -2.39 -5.85
CA THR A 42 -17.48 -1.29 -4.97
C THR A 42 -16.79 -1.37 -3.61
N SER A 43 -16.75 -2.56 -3.00
CA SER A 43 -16.08 -2.79 -1.73
C SER A 43 -14.58 -2.46 -1.78
N ASN A 44 -13.90 -2.81 -2.87
CA ASN A 44 -12.49 -2.45 -3.06
C ASN A 44 -12.28 -0.94 -3.25
N LEU A 45 -13.18 -0.27 -3.99
CA LEU A 45 -13.15 1.18 -4.21
C LEU A 45 -13.41 1.96 -2.92
N GLU A 46 -14.31 1.49 -2.06
CA GLU A 46 -14.54 2.08 -0.74
C GLU A 46 -13.34 1.90 0.17
N ALA A 47 -12.77 0.69 0.18
CA ALA A 47 -11.70 0.37 1.11
C ALA A 47 -10.36 1.06 0.80
N ILE A 48 -10.16 1.59 -0.41
CA ILE A 48 -8.97 2.37 -0.78
C ILE A 48 -9.11 3.87 -0.45
N GLN A 49 -10.33 4.40 -0.28
CA GLN A 49 -10.54 5.82 0.03
C GLN A 49 -9.85 6.23 1.33
N LEU A 50 -9.98 5.41 2.39
CA LEU A 50 -9.40 5.72 3.69
C LEU A 50 -7.86 5.81 3.66
N PRO A 51 -7.12 4.80 3.13
CA PRO A 51 -5.68 4.93 2.95
C PRO A 51 -5.26 6.14 2.10
N LEU A 52 -5.95 6.42 0.98
CA LEU A 52 -5.62 7.58 0.16
C LEU A 52 -5.81 8.91 0.92
N SER A 53 -6.85 9.00 1.75
CA SER A 53 -7.10 10.20 2.55
C SER A 53 -6.06 10.36 3.65
N ALA A 54 -5.63 9.26 4.26
CA ALA A 54 -4.55 9.29 5.24
C ALA A 54 -3.20 9.69 4.60
N LEU A 55 -2.96 9.32 3.34
CA LEU A 55 -1.78 9.74 2.59
C LEU A 55 -1.78 11.24 2.27
N GLU A 56 -2.93 11.75 1.80
CA GLU A 56 -3.12 13.17 1.47
C GLU A 56 -2.98 14.06 2.70
N ASN A 57 -3.50 13.60 3.85
CA ASN A 57 -3.49 14.34 5.11
C ASN A 57 -2.30 14.00 6.02
N LEU A 58 -1.28 13.31 5.51
CA LEU A 58 -0.10 12.94 6.30
C LEU A 58 0.66 14.20 6.73
N GLN A 59 0.64 14.50 8.03
CA GLN A 59 1.31 15.66 8.62
C GLN A 59 2.71 15.28 9.09
N ILE A 60 3.71 16.08 8.70
CA ILE A 60 5.11 15.87 9.09
C ILE A 60 5.61 17.11 9.85
N PRO A 61 6.09 16.94 11.10
CA PRO A 61 6.24 18.05 12.04
C PRO A 61 7.43 18.97 11.76
N ASP A 62 8.48 18.49 11.08
CA ASP A 62 9.68 19.28 10.79
C ASP A 62 10.28 18.95 9.43
N SER A 63 11.04 19.89 8.86
CA SER A 63 11.64 19.78 7.53
C SER A 63 12.61 18.60 7.39
N LYS A 64 13.35 18.25 8.45
CA LYS A 64 14.34 17.18 8.39
C LYS A 64 13.64 15.81 8.36
N THR A 65 12.60 15.65 9.17
CA THR A 65 11.73 14.48 9.16
C THR A 65 10.95 14.39 7.85
N TYR A 66 10.54 15.52 7.27
CA TYR A 66 9.90 15.59 5.95
C TYR A 66 10.77 15.00 4.85
N ASP A 67 12.01 15.46 4.70
CA ASP A 67 12.89 15.00 3.63
C ASP A 67 13.17 13.48 3.73
N GLU A 68 13.38 12.98 4.94
CA GLU A 68 13.65 11.55 5.17
C GLU A 68 12.38 10.69 4.96
N THR A 69 11.23 11.13 5.48
CA THR A 69 9.94 10.43 5.31
C THR A 69 9.53 10.42 3.84
N LYS A 70 9.73 11.53 3.12
CA LYS A 70 9.46 11.61 1.68
C LYS A 70 10.33 10.62 0.91
N LYS A 71 11.63 10.56 1.21
CA LYS A 71 12.54 9.60 0.57
C LYS A 71 12.16 8.14 0.86
N ASP A 72 11.67 7.86 2.06
CA ASP A 72 11.21 6.51 2.41
C ASP A 72 9.89 6.17 1.71
N LEU A 73 8.93 7.10 1.65
CA LEU A 73 7.71 6.95 0.86
C LEU A 73 8.02 6.71 -0.62
N GLU A 74 8.93 7.49 -1.23
CA GLU A 74 9.33 7.29 -2.63
C GLU A 74 9.85 5.86 -2.89
N LYS A 75 10.65 5.29 -1.97
CA LYS A 75 11.14 3.90 -2.10
C LYS A 75 10.03 2.85 -2.05
N THR A 76 8.92 3.13 -1.37
CA THR A 76 7.78 2.20 -1.34
C THR A 76 7.06 2.10 -2.69
N GLY A 77 7.32 3.03 -3.62
CA GLY A 77 6.59 3.10 -4.88
C GLY A 77 5.15 3.61 -4.74
N VAL A 78 4.78 4.19 -3.58
CA VAL A 78 3.40 4.63 -3.32
C VAL A 78 2.88 5.66 -4.34
N ALA A 79 3.73 6.56 -4.84
CA ALA A 79 3.32 7.54 -5.85
C ALA A 79 2.92 6.86 -7.16
N GLU A 80 3.70 5.87 -7.60
CA GLU A 80 3.40 5.06 -8.78
C GLU A 80 2.14 4.22 -8.57
N ALA A 81 1.98 3.60 -7.40
CA ALA A 81 0.80 2.81 -7.05
C ALA A 81 -0.49 3.66 -7.11
N VAL A 82 -0.47 4.85 -6.50
CA VAL A 82 -1.60 5.79 -6.51
C VAL A 82 -1.94 6.23 -7.93
N ASN A 83 -0.93 6.59 -8.73
CA ASN A 83 -1.13 6.96 -10.13
C ASN A 83 -1.75 5.81 -10.94
N ASN A 84 -1.21 4.61 -10.80
CA ASN A 84 -1.67 3.42 -11.49
C ASN A 84 -3.09 3.03 -11.08
N CYS A 85 -3.46 3.27 -9.82
CA CYS A 85 -4.83 3.06 -9.36
C CYS A 85 -5.81 4.05 -9.98
N GLY A 86 -5.45 5.35 -10.03
CA GLY A 86 -6.24 6.35 -10.72
C GLY A 86 -6.45 5.99 -12.19
N GLN A 87 -5.37 5.62 -12.87
CA GLN A 87 -5.40 5.19 -14.27
C GLN A 87 -6.26 3.92 -14.46
N ALA A 88 -6.11 2.92 -13.59
CA ALA A 88 -6.90 1.71 -13.64
C ALA A 88 -8.40 2.00 -13.45
N CYS A 89 -8.76 2.91 -12.54
CA CYS A 89 -10.14 3.34 -12.35
C CYS A 89 -10.66 4.06 -13.58
N ALA A 90 -9.92 5.02 -14.14
CA ALA A 90 -10.32 5.76 -15.34
C ALA A 90 -10.49 4.84 -16.57
N ASP A 91 -9.60 3.87 -16.76
CA ASP A 91 -9.69 2.91 -17.86
C ASP A 91 -10.84 1.92 -17.66
N PHE A 92 -11.08 1.49 -16.42
CA PHE A 92 -12.21 0.62 -16.10
C PHE A 92 -13.54 1.35 -16.25
N THR A 93 -13.64 2.63 -15.89
CA THR A 93 -14.81 3.48 -16.18
C THR A 93 -15.14 3.46 -17.66
N LYS A 94 -14.17 3.74 -18.54
CA LYS A 94 -14.38 3.72 -20.00
C LYS A 94 -14.84 2.35 -20.49
N LYS A 95 -14.24 1.27 -19.98
CA LYS A 95 -14.64 -0.11 -20.32
C LYS A 95 -16.07 -0.39 -19.85
N LEU A 96 -16.41 0.00 -18.63
CA LEU A 96 -17.74 -0.20 -18.05
C LEU A 96 -18.80 0.57 -18.86
N GLU A 97 -18.55 1.84 -19.20
CA GLU A 97 -19.43 2.63 -20.07
C GLU A 97 -19.65 1.95 -21.44
N GLN A 98 -18.60 1.37 -22.03
CA GLN A 98 -18.71 0.61 -23.28
C GLN A 98 -19.55 -0.66 -23.10
N TRP A 99 -19.34 -1.40 -22.01
CA TRP A 99 -20.08 -2.62 -21.70
C TRP A 99 -21.54 -2.36 -21.36
N THR A 100 -21.87 -1.17 -20.85
CA THR A 100 -23.24 -0.78 -20.47
C THR A 100 -23.86 0.24 -21.43
N LYS A 101 -23.29 0.40 -22.63
CA LYS A 101 -23.72 1.41 -23.62
C LYS A 101 -25.20 1.29 -24.02
N HIS A 102 -25.77 0.09 -23.93
CA HIS A 102 -27.16 -0.20 -24.31
C HIS A 102 -28.07 -0.37 -23.09
N SER A 103 -27.54 -0.17 -21.89
CA SER A 103 -28.30 -0.25 -20.65
C SER A 103 -28.99 1.08 -20.34
N SER A 104 -30.18 0.98 -19.76
CA SER A 104 -30.85 2.14 -19.18
C SER A 104 -30.42 2.30 -17.72
N THR A 105 -30.55 3.49 -17.13
CA THR A 105 -30.22 3.80 -15.73
C THR A 105 -30.91 2.92 -14.68
N ALA A 106 -31.86 2.06 -15.07
CA ALA A 106 -32.60 1.19 -14.17
C ALA A 106 -32.38 -0.31 -14.40
N LYS A 107 -31.93 -0.75 -15.58
CA LYS A 107 -31.80 -2.17 -15.94
C LYS A 107 -30.67 -2.41 -16.92
N LEU A 108 -29.85 -3.42 -16.62
CA LEU A 108 -28.87 -3.95 -17.56
C LEU A 108 -29.60 -4.71 -18.66
N SER A 109 -29.22 -4.47 -19.92
CA SER A 109 -29.61 -5.38 -20.99
C SER A 109 -29.06 -6.78 -20.71
N LEU A 110 -29.77 -7.85 -21.10
CA LEU A 110 -29.25 -9.23 -20.98
C LEU A 110 -27.88 -9.39 -21.65
N ARG A 111 -27.63 -8.64 -22.73
CA ARG A 111 -26.34 -8.57 -23.43
C ARG A 111 -25.25 -7.93 -22.57
N ASP A 112 -25.58 -6.84 -21.88
CA ASP A 112 -24.65 -6.12 -21.02
C ASP A 112 -24.37 -6.93 -19.74
N ARG A 113 -25.37 -7.67 -19.26
CA ARG A 113 -25.25 -8.64 -18.15
C ARG A 113 -24.31 -9.80 -18.49
N LEU A 114 -24.39 -10.35 -19.70
CA LEU A 114 -23.46 -11.36 -20.20
C LEU A 114 -22.04 -10.80 -20.38
N SER A 115 -21.92 -9.57 -20.90
CA SER A 115 -20.64 -8.89 -21.08
C SER A 115 -19.90 -8.65 -19.75
N VAL A 116 -20.60 -8.19 -18.72
CA VAL A 116 -20.02 -7.90 -17.40
C VAL A 116 -19.85 -9.17 -16.55
N GLY A 117 -20.76 -10.13 -16.64
CA GLY A 117 -20.76 -11.33 -15.79
C GLY A 117 -19.96 -12.52 -16.32
N LEU A 118 -19.81 -12.67 -17.64
CA LEU A 118 -19.19 -13.84 -18.26
C LEU A 118 -18.00 -13.50 -19.17
N TRP A 119 -18.08 -12.44 -19.98
CA TRP A 119 -17.06 -12.20 -21.03
C TRP A 119 -15.87 -11.34 -20.59
N ASN A 120 -15.99 -10.57 -19.51
CA ASN A 120 -14.91 -9.71 -19.05
C ASN A 120 -14.45 -10.05 -17.61
N LYS A 121 -14.67 -11.29 -17.18
CA LYS A 121 -14.33 -11.77 -15.83
C LYS A 121 -12.86 -11.55 -15.51
N GLU A 122 -11.96 -11.91 -16.42
CA GLU A 122 -10.51 -11.75 -16.26
C GLU A 122 -10.13 -10.27 -16.16
N LYS A 123 -10.76 -9.38 -16.94
CA LYS A 123 -10.52 -7.93 -16.86
C LYS A 123 -10.98 -7.33 -15.54
N ILE A 124 -12.14 -7.78 -15.05
CA ILE A 124 -12.66 -7.37 -13.73
C ILE A 124 -11.71 -7.87 -12.64
N GLN A 125 -11.23 -9.11 -12.74
CA GLN A 125 -10.26 -9.67 -11.79
C GLN A 125 -8.93 -8.91 -11.82
N THR A 126 -8.43 -8.55 -13.00
CA THR A 126 -7.23 -7.72 -13.14
C THR A 126 -7.41 -6.35 -12.51
N PHE A 127 -8.57 -5.73 -12.75
CA PHE A 127 -8.90 -4.47 -12.11
C PHE A 127 -8.94 -4.58 -10.58
N ARG A 128 -9.60 -5.62 -10.04
CA ARG A 128 -9.65 -5.91 -8.60
C ARG A 128 -8.24 -6.06 -8.03
N THR A 129 -7.36 -6.81 -8.71
CA THR A 129 -5.96 -6.98 -8.30
C THR A 129 -5.24 -5.63 -8.27
N ARG A 130 -5.38 -4.77 -9.29
CA ARG A 130 -4.77 -3.43 -9.30
C ARG A 130 -5.21 -2.55 -8.14
N VAL A 131 -6.51 -2.48 -7.84
CA VAL A 131 -7.03 -1.66 -6.73
C VAL A 131 -6.59 -2.24 -5.38
N SER A 132 -6.68 -3.55 -5.20
CA SER A 132 -6.22 -4.24 -3.98
C SER A 132 -4.73 -4.01 -3.73
N SER A 133 -3.89 -4.13 -4.77
CA SER A 133 -2.46 -3.90 -4.68
C SER A 133 -2.14 -2.45 -4.34
N CYS A 134 -2.81 -1.49 -4.97
CA CYS A 134 -2.64 -0.08 -4.61
C CYS A 134 -3.00 0.17 -3.15
N ARG A 135 -4.13 -0.37 -2.68
CA ARG A 135 -4.55 -0.24 -1.28
C ARG A 135 -3.47 -0.75 -0.33
N ALA A 136 -2.94 -1.95 -0.57
CA ALA A 136 -1.89 -2.54 0.27
C ALA A 136 -0.63 -1.66 0.30
N ILE A 137 -0.14 -1.22 -0.87
CA ILE A 137 1.04 -0.36 -0.99
C ILE A 137 0.84 0.95 -0.21
N VAL A 138 -0.29 1.64 -0.43
CA VAL A 138 -0.60 2.90 0.25
C VAL A 138 -0.69 2.71 1.76
N GLN A 139 -1.37 1.65 2.22
CA GLN A 139 -1.53 1.37 3.65
C GLN A 139 -0.17 1.09 4.32
N PHE A 140 0.72 0.33 3.70
CA PHE A 140 2.04 0.04 4.25
C PHE A 140 2.98 1.25 4.20
N ALA A 141 2.91 2.05 3.13
CA ALA A 141 3.67 3.28 3.01
C ALA A 141 3.29 4.28 4.11
N ILE A 142 2.00 4.46 4.38
CA ILE A 142 1.52 5.34 5.46
C ILE A 142 1.93 4.79 6.83
N GLY A 143 1.72 3.50 7.08
CA GLY A 143 2.06 2.90 8.36
C GLY A 143 3.55 3.05 8.69
N SER A 144 4.43 2.82 7.72
CA SER A 144 5.87 3.01 7.90
C SER A 144 6.26 4.49 8.07
N ALA A 145 5.64 5.41 7.33
CA ALA A 145 5.87 6.84 7.51
C ALA A 145 5.41 7.35 8.88
N GLN A 146 4.25 6.92 9.36
CA GLN A 146 3.74 7.26 10.69
C GLN A 146 4.67 6.74 11.80
N LEU A 147 5.16 5.51 11.67
CA LEU A 147 6.16 4.95 12.60
C LEU A 147 7.46 5.76 12.59
N PHE A 148 7.94 6.11 11.40
CA PHE A 148 9.15 6.92 11.25
C PHE A 148 9.01 8.27 11.97
N ILE A 149 7.89 8.97 11.73
CA ILE A 149 7.58 10.26 12.38
C ILE A 149 7.50 10.09 13.90
N LEU A 150 6.84 9.03 14.39
CA LEU A 150 6.69 8.75 15.82
C LEU A 150 8.05 8.51 16.50
N ILE A 151 8.91 7.69 15.91
CA ILE A 151 10.24 7.36 16.43
C ILE A 151 11.12 8.61 16.50
N ARG A 152 10.97 9.51 15.54
CA ARG A 152 11.81 10.70 15.41
C ARG A 152 11.32 11.88 16.25
N SER A 153 10.05 11.91 16.63
CA SER A 153 9.55 12.85 17.63
C SER A 153 10.15 12.50 19.00
N GLU A 154 11.18 13.23 19.43
CA GLU A 154 12.07 12.96 20.58
C GLU A 154 11.42 12.83 21.98
N ASN A 155 10.09 12.77 22.11
CA ASN A 155 9.37 12.82 23.39
C ASN A 155 8.64 11.52 23.77
N THR A 156 9.13 10.35 23.36
CA THR A 156 8.47 9.10 23.76
C THR A 156 8.83 8.73 25.20
N SER A 157 7.88 8.96 26.11
CA SER A 157 7.83 8.28 27.41
C SER A 157 7.97 6.76 27.25
N THR A 158 8.30 6.04 28.32
CA THR A 158 8.37 4.57 28.30
C THR A 158 7.10 3.92 27.73
N THR A 159 5.93 4.50 28.02
CA THR A 159 4.63 4.08 27.46
C THR A 159 4.56 4.25 25.95
N ALA A 160 5.00 5.40 25.43
CA ALA A 160 4.96 5.66 23.99
C ALA A 160 5.93 4.73 23.23
N ARG A 161 7.07 4.39 23.82
CA ARG A 161 8.03 3.45 23.23
C ARG A 161 7.48 2.02 23.14
N GLU A 162 6.76 1.55 24.15
CA GLU A 162 6.09 0.25 24.10
C GLU A 162 4.96 0.24 23.07
N GLU A 163 4.23 1.34 22.93
CA GLU A 163 3.19 1.48 21.89
C GLU A 163 3.80 1.46 20.48
N THR A 164 4.90 2.18 20.24
CA THR A 164 5.63 2.12 18.96
C THR A 164 6.08 0.70 18.62
N LYS A 165 6.60 -0.06 19.59
CA LYS A 165 6.98 -1.47 19.37
C LYS A 165 5.79 -2.33 18.96
N LYS A 166 4.64 -2.14 19.60
CA LYS A 166 3.41 -2.87 19.24
C LYS A 166 2.96 -2.54 17.83
N GLN A 167 2.96 -1.26 17.46
CA GLN A 167 2.60 -0.82 16.11
C GLN A 167 3.58 -1.36 15.06
N LEU A 168 4.87 -1.42 15.38
CA LEU A 168 5.89 -2.01 14.52
C LEU A 168 5.62 -3.49 14.27
N LEU A 169 5.39 -4.27 15.33
CA LEU A 169 5.06 -5.70 15.22
C LEU A 169 3.77 -5.92 14.43
N LEU A 170 2.78 -5.05 14.60
CA LEU A 170 1.51 -5.13 13.87
C LEU A 170 1.72 -4.92 12.37
N ILE A 171 2.47 -3.89 11.98
CA ILE A 171 2.74 -3.63 10.55
C ILE A 171 3.62 -4.73 9.96
N GLU A 172 4.63 -5.21 10.68
CA GLU A 172 5.46 -6.33 10.23
C GLU A 172 4.65 -7.60 9.98
N THR A 173 3.76 -7.95 10.92
CA THR A 173 2.84 -9.09 10.77
C THR A 173 1.92 -8.90 9.56
N SER A 174 1.35 -7.70 9.40
CA SER A 174 0.46 -7.40 8.27
C SER A 174 1.18 -7.50 6.91
N ILE A 175 2.45 -7.06 6.82
CA ILE A 175 3.26 -7.21 5.60
C ILE A 175 3.58 -8.69 5.33
N GLN A 176 3.85 -9.48 6.36
CA GLN A 176 4.10 -10.92 6.21
C GLN A 176 2.86 -11.66 5.70
N GLU A 177 1.69 -11.39 6.30
CA GLU A 177 0.40 -11.95 5.85
C GLU A 177 0.10 -11.54 4.41
N ASN A 178 0.30 -10.27 4.06
CA ASN A 178 0.09 -9.79 2.70
C ASN A 178 1.07 -10.43 1.71
N THR A 179 2.34 -10.60 2.08
CA THR A 179 3.33 -11.28 1.24
C THR A 179 2.94 -12.73 0.96
N GLN A 180 2.38 -13.44 1.93
CA GLN A 180 1.85 -14.79 1.73
C GLN A 180 0.62 -14.79 0.82
N LEU A 181 -0.29 -13.82 1.01
CA LEU A 181 -1.46 -13.64 0.14
C LEU A 181 -1.06 -13.36 -1.31
N VAL A 182 -0.12 -12.44 -1.54
CA VAL A 182 0.39 -12.10 -2.87
C VAL A 182 1.00 -13.32 -3.55
N LYS A 183 1.80 -14.13 -2.82
CA LYS A 183 2.36 -15.38 -3.36
C LYS A 183 1.26 -16.35 -3.81
N ARG A 184 0.24 -16.57 -2.98
CA ARG A 184 -0.90 -17.43 -3.36
C ARG A 184 -1.60 -16.93 -4.62
N LYS A 185 -1.86 -15.61 -4.72
CA LYS A 185 -2.46 -15.01 -5.92
C LYS A 185 -1.57 -15.15 -7.16
N GLN A 186 -0.24 -15.07 -7.01
CA GLN A 186 0.70 -15.32 -8.10
C GLN A 186 0.64 -16.77 -8.57
N ASP A 187 0.60 -17.72 -7.63
CA ASP A 187 0.49 -19.14 -7.94
C ASP A 187 -0.85 -19.45 -8.64
N GLU A 188 -1.95 -18.86 -8.18
CA GLU A 188 -3.27 -18.94 -8.80
C GLU A 188 -3.28 -18.37 -10.23
N ALA A 189 -2.68 -17.18 -10.43
CA ALA A 189 -2.58 -16.57 -11.75
C ALA A 189 -1.73 -17.42 -12.72
N LEU A 190 -0.62 -18.00 -12.24
CA LEU A 190 0.23 -18.89 -13.02
C LEU A 190 -0.49 -20.19 -13.38
N GLN A 191 -1.23 -20.77 -12.43
CA GLN A 191 -2.02 -21.97 -12.67
C GLN A 191 -3.13 -21.69 -13.70
N ARG A 192 -3.84 -20.57 -13.54
CA ARG A 192 -4.88 -20.15 -14.48
C ARG A 192 -4.32 -19.92 -15.88
N LYS A 193 -3.12 -19.31 -15.99
CA LYS A 193 -2.43 -19.15 -17.27
C LYS A 193 -2.13 -20.51 -17.93
N LYS A 194 -1.63 -21.50 -17.18
CA LYS A 194 -1.36 -22.85 -17.71
C LYS A 194 -2.62 -23.54 -18.19
N GLU A 195 -3.72 -23.44 -17.46
CA GLU A 195 -5.02 -23.95 -17.88
C GLU A 195 -5.47 -23.31 -19.20
N LEU A 196 -5.29 -21.99 -19.32
CA LEU A 196 -5.58 -21.24 -20.54
C LEU A 196 -4.57 -21.51 -21.68
N GLU A 197 -3.42 -22.13 -21.43
CA GLU A 197 -2.44 -22.51 -22.46
C GLU A 197 -2.59 -23.98 -22.88
N SER A 198 -3.20 -24.83 -22.04
CA SER A 198 -3.49 -26.24 -22.34
C SER A 198 -4.46 -26.37 -23.53
N PRO A 199 -4.06 -26.99 -24.64
CA PRO A 199 -4.93 -27.23 -25.78
C PRO A 199 -5.89 -28.37 -25.46
N GLU A 200 -7.04 -28.07 -24.87
CA GLU A 200 -8.07 -29.10 -24.64
C GLU A 200 -9.11 -29.18 -25.76
N ASP A 201 -9.27 -28.14 -26.60
CA ASP A 201 -10.21 -28.15 -27.72
C ASP A 201 -9.55 -27.69 -29.02
N GLU A 202 -9.41 -28.61 -30.00
CA GLU A 202 -8.97 -28.31 -31.38
C GLU A 202 -10.08 -27.61 -32.21
N ASP A 203 -11.26 -27.41 -31.62
CA ASP A 203 -12.47 -26.85 -32.24
C ASP A 203 -12.80 -25.42 -31.72
N GLU A 204 -11.82 -24.64 -31.28
CA GLU A 204 -12.05 -23.22 -30.96
C GLU A 204 -12.21 -22.40 -32.25
N ASP A 205 -13.44 -21.94 -32.52
CA ASP A 205 -13.72 -20.91 -33.53
C ASP A 205 -12.85 -19.65 -33.30
N GLU A 206 -12.65 -18.82 -34.33
CA GLU A 206 -11.77 -17.63 -34.30
C GLU A 206 -12.06 -16.66 -33.11
N ASP A 207 -13.31 -16.58 -32.65
CA ASP A 207 -13.73 -15.80 -31.48
C ASP A 207 -13.29 -16.44 -30.15
N GLY A 208 -13.31 -17.77 -30.04
CA GLY A 208 -12.85 -18.51 -28.85
C GLY A 208 -11.35 -18.34 -28.62
N GLY A 209 -10.55 -18.49 -29.68
CA GLY A 209 -9.10 -18.27 -29.62
C GLY A 209 -8.72 -16.84 -29.25
N ALA A 210 -9.45 -15.84 -29.76
CA ALA A 210 -9.23 -14.43 -29.42
C ALA A 210 -9.55 -14.14 -27.93
N GLN A 211 -10.63 -14.70 -27.40
CA GLN A 211 -11.00 -14.55 -25.98
C GLN A 211 -9.99 -15.23 -25.05
N ARG A 212 -9.50 -16.43 -25.42
CA ARG A 212 -8.45 -17.14 -24.70
C ARG A 212 -7.14 -16.35 -24.66
N ALA A 213 -6.72 -15.77 -25.78
CA ALA A 213 -5.54 -14.90 -25.83
C ALA A 213 -5.68 -13.65 -24.92
N LEU A 214 -6.85 -13.02 -24.90
CA LEU A 214 -7.14 -11.90 -24.00
C LEU A 214 -7.11 -12.32 -22.52
N ALA A 215 -7.67 -13.49 -22.19
CA ALA A 215 -7.64 -14.02 -20.83
C ALA A 215 -6.20 -14.27 -20.36
N ILE A 216 -5.34 -14.85 -21.21
CA ILE A 216 -3.91 -15.03 -20.92
C ILE A 216 -3.25 -13.67 -20.64
N GLN A 217 -3.45 -12.69 -21.52
CA GLN A 217 -2.89 -11.35 -21.35
C GLN A 217 -3.31 -10.70 -20.01
N GLU A 218 -4.57 -10.85 -19.62
CA GLU A 218 -5.09 -10.33 -18.35
C GLU A 218 -4.47 -11.05 -17.14
N THR A 219 -4.28 -12.38 -17.19
CA THR A 219 -3.58 -13.12 -16.13
C THR A 219 -2.11 -12.72 -16.00
N GLU A 220 -1.42 -12.45 -17.11
CA GLU A 220 -0.06 -11.90 -17.06
C GLU A 220 -0.02 -10.51 -16.43
N GLN A 221 -1.01 -9.67 -16.75
CA GLN A 221 -1.14 -8.35 -16.15
C GLN A 221 -1.38 -8.44 -14.64
N GLN A 222 -2.16 -9.42 -14.17
CA GLN A 222 -2.32 -9.71 -12.74
C GLN A 222 -1.00 -10.06 -12.07
N SER A 223 -0.21 -10.98 -12.67
CA SER A 223 1.11 -11.35 -12.14
C SER A 223 2.04 -10.15 -12.01
N ARG A 224 2.12 -9.29 -13.03
CA ARG A 224 2.96 -8.07 -12.99
C ARG A 224 2.55 -7.12 -11.88
N VAL A 225 1.26 -6.93 -11.66
CA VAL A 225 0.74 -6.06 -10.59
C VAL A 225 1.12 -6.61 -9.21
N LEU A 226 1.01 -7.94 -9.03
CA LEU A 226 1.40 -8.61 -7.79
C LEU A 226 2.92 -8.55 -7.53
N GLU A 227 3.75 -8.57 -8.58
CA GLU A 227 5.20 -8.37 -8.46
C GLU A 227 5.57 -6.95 -7.96
N VAL A 228 4.85 -5.93 -8.45
CA VAL A 228 5.02 -4.54 -7.98
C VAL A 228 4.64 -4.44 -6.51
N GLU A 229 3.51 -5.01 -6.10
CA GLU A 229 3.08 -5.06 -4.70
C GLU A 229 4.09 -5.78 -3.81
N GLN A 230 4.66 -6.89 -4.28
CA GLN A 230 5.69 -7.62 -3.56
C GLN A 230 6.97 -6.78 -3.39
N THR A 231 7.35 -6.03 -4.42
CA THR A 231 8.52 -5.14 -4.39
C THR A 231 8.33 -4.00 -3.40
N ALA A 232 7.15 -3.37 -3.43
CA ALA A 232 6.78 -2.35 -2.46
C ALA A 232 6.76 -2.90 -1.02
N SER A 233 6.18 -4.09 -0.81
CA SER A 233 6.16 -4.76 0.49
C SER A 233 7.58 -5.00 1.04
N ARG A 234 8.52 -5.45 0.19
CA ARG A 234 9.94 -5.58 0.56
C ARG A 234 10.56 -4.24 0.95
N ALA A 235 10.32 -3.19 0.17
CA ALA A 235 10.85 -1.86 0.47
C ALA A 235 10.35 -1.34 1.83
N VAL A 236 9.08 -1.56 2.15
CA VAL A 236 8.52 -1.21 3.46
C VAL A 236 9.15 -2.06 4.58
N SER A 237 9.32 -3.36 4.39
CA SER A 237 10.01 -4.22 5.36
C SER A 237 11.44 -3.74 5.63
N GLU A 238 12.18 -3.29 4.61
CA GLU A 238 13.52 -2.73 4.79
C GLU A 238 13.52 -1.41 5.56
N ILE A 239 12.51 -0.56 5.36
CA ILE A 239 12.33 0.68 6.14
C ILE A 239 12.06 0.32 7.60
N ILE A 240 11.13 -0.60 7.86
CA ILE A 240 10.78 -1.04 9.21
C ILE A 240 11.98 -1.70 9.90
N ALA A 241 12.75 -2.53 9.19
CA ALA A 241 13.94 -3.15 9.77
C ALA A 241 14.97 -2.11 10.25
N LYS A 242 15.13 -0.99 9.54
CA LYS A 242 15.99 0.13 9.99
C LYS A 242 15.46 0.82 11.24
N LEU A 243 14.14 0.86 11.41
CA LEU A 243 13.46 1.40 12.59
C LEU A 243 13.51 0.44 13.79
N SER A 244 13.53 -0.87 13.53
CA SER A 244 13.64 -1.94 14.55
C SER A 244 15.02 -2.10 15.15
N VAL A 245 16.08 -1.62 14.48
CA VAL A 245 17.40 -1.56 15.09
C VAL A 245 17.24 -0.70 16.34
N PRO A 246 17.52 -1.23 17.55
CA PRO A 246 17.52 -0.38 18.73
C PRO A 246 18.52 0.72 18.41
N GLN A 247 18.01 1.95 18.26
CA GLN A 247 18.82 3.16 18.26
C GLN A 247 19.77 2.93 19.41
N ALA A 248 21.04 2.68 19.06
CA ALA A 248 22.00 2.14 20.01
C ALA A 248 21.81 2.98 21.26
N THR A 249 21.46 2.32 22.37
CA THR A 249 21.69 2.95 23.66
C THR A 249 23.16 3.30 23.58
N ASN A 250 23.47 4.55 23.24
CA ASN A 250 24.82 5.06 23.20
C ASN A 250 25.19 5.07 24.68
N ALA A 251 25.55 3.89 25.19
CA ALA A 251 26.21 3.71 26.45
C ALA A 251 27.59 4.31 26.21
N TYR A 252 27.67 5.61 26.39
CA TYR A 252 28.93 6.32 26.42
C TYR A 252 29.64 5.86 27.69
N ASN A 253 30.43 4.80 27.57
CA ASN A 253 31.34 4.38 28.63
C ASN A 253 32.52 5.35 28.63
N THR A 254 32.42 6.43 29.41
CA THR A 254 33.54 7.32 29.68
C THR A 254 34.45 6.65 30.72
N TYR A 255 35.61 6.15 30.27
CA TYR A 255 36.65 5.63 31.14
C TYR A 255 37.70 6.72 31.39
N PHE A 256 37.93 7.06 32.65
CA PHE A 256 38.94 8.04 33.04
C PHE A 256 40.12 7.31 33.69
N SER A 257 41.32 7.42 33.11
CA SER A 257 42.55 6.90 33.69
C SER A 257 43.63 7.97 33.71
N GLY A 258 44.33 8.09 34.84
CA GLY A 258 45.40 9.06 35.05
C GLY A 258 45.75 9.22 36.54
N SER A 259 47.01 9.51 36.85
CA SER A 259 47.53 9.64 38.23
C SER A 259 47.20 10.97 38.93
N HIS A 260 46.41 11.85 38.30
CA HIS A 260 46.15 13.22 38.76
C HIS A 260 44.67 13.64 38.64
N ASN A 261 43.72 12.73 38.86
CA ASN A 261 42.28 13.02 38.81
C ASN A 261 41.78 13.78 40.06
N ASN A 262 42.35 14.96 40.33
CA ASN A 262 41.85 15.87 41.37
C ASN A 262 41.04 16.98 40.70
N GLY A 263 39.72 16.94 40.85
CA GLY A 263 38.78 17.96 40.36
C GLY A 263 37.33 17.48 40.32
N VAL A 264 36.36 18.40 40.33
CA VAL A 264 34.94 18.10 40.10
C VAL A 264 34.66 18.21 38.60
N GLN A 265 34.16 17.14 38.00
CA GLN A 265 33.72 17.14 36.61
C GLN A 265 32.21 16.89 36.57
N VAL A 266 31.50 17.73 35.81
CA VAL A 266 30.05 17.65 35.65
C VAL A 266 29.76 17.33 34.20
N GLY A 267 29.24 16.14 33.93
CA GLY A 267 28.70 15.76 32.64
C GLY A 267 27.21 16.04 32.58
N HIS A 268 26.74 16.62 31.47
CA HIS A 268 25.31 16.84 31.25
C HIS A 268 24.73 15.64 30.47
N SER A 269 23.89 14.84 31.12
CA SER A 269 23.13 13.75 30.49
C SER A 269 21.65 14.15 30.40
N THR A 270 21.07 14.05 29.20
CA THR A 270 19.63 14.21 28.98
C THR A 270 18.88 12.88 29.04
N GLY A 271 19.57 11.76 29.26
CA GLY A 271 18.99 10.41 29.34
C GLY A 271 19.06 9.79 30.75
N THR A 272 18.30 8.72 30.96
CA THR A 272 18.24 7.95 32.21
C THR A 272 19.61 7.36 32.56
N ILE A 273 20.16 7.75 33.72
CA ILE A 273 21.44 7.26 34.23
C ILE A 273 21.20 6.02 35.10
N ASN A 274 21.72 4.86 34.69
CA ASN A 274 21.74 3.65 35.50
C ASN A 274 23.15 3.47 36.09
N PHE A 275 23.26 3.56 37.42
CA PHE A 275 24.54 3.38 38.12
C PHE A 275 24.64 1.97 38.71
N THR A 276 25.66 1.21 38.30
CA THR A 276 25.99 -0.10 38.86
C THR A 276 27.36 -0.03 39.53
N SER A 277 27.39 0.06 40.87
CA SER A 277 28.64 -0.08 41.60
C SER A 277 28.94 -1.55 41.88
N ALA A 278 30.03 -2.07 41.31
CA ALA A 278 30.67 -3.26 41.87
C ALA A 278 31.52 -2.79 43.07
N ARG A 279 31.17 -3.23 44.28
CA ARG A 279 32.04 -3.06 45.46
C ARG A 279 33.11 -4.17 45.44
N PRO A 280 34.39 -3.84 45.64
CA PRO A 280 35.42 -4.83 45.96
C PRO A 280 35.24 -5.37 47.38
#